data_AF-A0AAD9MCH6-F1
#
_entry.id   AF-A0AAD9MCH6-F1
#
_cell.length_a   1.000
_cell.length_b   1.000
_cell.length_c   1.000
_cell.angle_alpha   90.00
_cell.angle_beta   90.00
_cell.angle_gamma   90.00
#
_symmetry.space_group_name_H-M   'P 1'
#
loop_
_entity.id
_entity.type
_entity.pdbx_description
1 polymer ?
#
loop_
_entity_poly.entity_id
_entity_poly.type
_entity_poly.pdbx_seq_one_letter_code
_entity_poly.pdbx_strand_id
1 'polypeptide(L)'
;MAAPSSSSSSPFPEVQGGGSLLLAWQIKGKHVLVVGGGEVAAGRILACLNADALVTVVCPAAGLNPEVRHRVELGQVAHVDRLFLESDLDAVPEPVPAHPEPKPDPESGPPAPSLLLLAIASPAASTAAYRAAQRRRIPANIADVPPECDFYFGAVHRAGPVQVLVSTNGRGPRLAAALKRHIAAHLPRAAGPAVENVGLLRAALRARAPGDGVDEGRRRMRWMSRVCDRYGWEELGVMDEVDRRNLLEGWWEGGEVPRWAELRALRGAEDGGRQVWEFDGSFGFSVGC
;
A
#
# COMPACT_ATOMS: atom_id res chain seq x y z
N MET A 1 24.57 28.41 49.99
CA MET A 1 24.13 28.41 48.58
C MET A 1 24.70 27.15 47.93
N ALA A 2 23.87 26.12 47.71
CA ALA A 2 24.26 24.94 46.94
C ALA A 2 23.90 25.19 45.47
N ALA A 3 24.88 25.06 44.58
CA ALA A 3 24.68 25.18 43.14
C ALA A 3 23.73 24.07 42.63
N PRO A 4 22.81 24.36 41.70
CA PRO A 4 22.02 23.31 41.07
C PRO A 4 22.94 22.43 40.22
N SER A 5 22.90 21.14 40.51
CA SER A 5 23.59 20.08 39.78
C SER A 5 23.18 20.10 38.30
N SER A 6 24.18 20.17 37.42
CA SER A 6 24.05 20.01 35.98
C SER A 6 23.43 18.64 35.65
N SER A 7 22.17 18.62 35.21
CA SER A 7 21.60 17.44 34.58
C SER A 7 22.24 17.26 33.20
N SER A 8 22.95 16.14 33.01
CA SER A 8 23.48 15.74 31.71
C SER A 8 22.31 15.45 30.76
N SER A 9 22.05 16.33 29.78
CA SER A 9 21.05 16.06 28.76
C SER A 9 21.55 14.94 27.85
N SER A 10 20.93 13.76 27.95
CA SER A 10 21.12 12.67 27.00
C SER A 10 20.89 13.17 25.57
N PRO A 11 21.69 12.76 24.57
CA PRO A 11 21.43 13.10 23.17
C PRO A 11 20.18 12.40 22.61
N PHE A 12 19.57 11.49 23.38
CA PHE A 12 18.40 10.72 22.98
C PHE A 12 17.12 11.33 23.54
N PRO A 13 16.02 11.36 22.77
CA PRO A 13 14.73 11.83 23.25
C PRO A 13 14.23 10.96 24.40
N GLU A 14 13.51 11.58 25.33
CA GLU A 14 12.84 10.83 26.40
C GLU A 14 11.76 9.90 25.83
N VAL A 15 11.69 8.69 26.38
CA VAL A 15 10.71 7.69 25.95
C VAL A 15 9.31 8.10 26.42
N GLN A 16 8.40 8.26 25.46
CA GLN A 16 6.98 8.54 25.72
C GLN A 16 6.15 7.26 25.54
N GLY A 17 5.66 6.71 26.64
CA GLY A 17 4.80 5.53 26.65
C GLY A 17 3.34 5.82 26.28
N GLY A 18 2.53 4.76 26.13
CA GLY A 18 1.07 4.86 25.95
C GLY A 18 0.59 4.98 24.50
N GLY A 19 1.51 4.93 23.54
CA GLY A 19 1.23 4.85 22.09
C GLY A 19 1.12 3.40 21.58
N SER A 20 0.37 3.20 20.49
CA SER A 20 0.48 1.98 19.67
C SER A 20 1.70 2.09 18.74
N LEU A 21 2.36 0.97 18.46
CA LEU A 21 3.30 0.89 17.34
C LEU A 21 2.50 0.84 16.02
N LEU A 22 2.65 1.85 15.17
CA LEU A 22 1.97 1.88 13.87
C LEU A 22 2.81 1.17 12.82
N LEU A 23 2.23 0.15 12.18
CA LEU A 23 2.90 -0.67 11.15
C LEU A 23 2.02 -0.79 9.91
N ALA A 24 2.64 -0.78 8.73
CA ALA A 24 2.02 -1.19 7.47
C ALA A 24 2.25 -2.69 7.25
N TRP A 25 1.33 -3.53 7.73
CA TRP A 25 1.49 -4.98 7.68
C TRP A 25 1.28 -5.52 6.26
N GLN A 26 2.31 -6.14 5.70
CA GLN A 26 2.25 -6.78 4.38
C GLN A 26 1.53 -8.14 4.49
N ILE A 27 0.28 -8.17 4.00
CA ILE A 27 -0.60 -9.35 4.01
C ILE A 27 -1.02 -9.81 2.60
N LYS A 28 -0.40 -9.26 1.55
CA LYS A 28 -0.59 -9.77 0.18
C LYS A 28 -0.32 -11.27 0.12
N GLY A 29 -1.28 -12.02 -0.41
CA GLY A 29 -1.23 -13.48 -0.54
C GLY A 29 -1.33 -14.25 0.78
N LYS A 30 -1.52 -13.57 1.92
CA LYS A 30 -1.68 -14.26 3.21
C LYS A 30 -3.13 -14.61 3.46
N HIS A 31 -3.35 -15.75 4.11
CA HIS A 31 -4.67 -16.22 4.50
C HIS A 31 -5.18 -15.46 5.73
N VAL A 32 -6.37 -14.88 5.63
CA VAL A 32 -7.05 -14.15 6.70
C VAL A 32 -8.38 -14.83 6.97
N LEU A 33 -8.58 -15.27 8.21
CA LEU A 33 -9.83 -15.87 8.65
C LEU A 33 -10.72 -14.79 9.27
N VAL A 34 -11.93 -14.63 8.74
CA VAL A 34 -12.97 -13.75 9.28
C VAL A 34 -14.11 -14.62 9.81
N VAL A 35 -14.46 -14.46 11.10
CA VAL A 35 -15.58 -15.18 11.71
C VAL A 35 -16.74 -14.22 11.91
N GLY A 36 -17.88 -14.53 11.30
CA GLY A 36 -19.05 -13.65 11.24
C GLY A 36 -19.26 -13.02 9.85
N GLY A 37 -20.51 -12.70 9.54
CA GLY A 37 -20.94 -12.19 8.23
C GLY A 37 -21.67 -10.83 8.26
N GLY A 38 -21.71 -10.16 9.41
CA GLY A 38 -22.43 -8.88 9.58
C GLY A 38 -21.65 -7.65 9.08
N GLU A 39 -22.16 -6.46 9.40
CA GLU A 39 -21.58 -5.16 8.99
C GLU A 39 -20.11 -4.99 9.39
N VAL A 40 -19.75 -5.42 10.60
CA VAL A 40 -18.37 -5.37 11.07
C VAL A 40 -17.47 -6.27 10.23
N ALA A 41 -17.94 -7.48 9.89
CA ALA A 41 -17.19 -8.39 9.04
C ALA A 41 -16.99 -7.83 7.63
N ALA A 42 -18.02 -7.20 7.04
CA ALA A 42 -17.94 -6.59 5.72
C ALA A 42 -16.80 -5.55 5.64
N GLY A 43 -16.70 -4.65 6.63
CA GLY A 43 -15.63 -3.66 6.70
C GLY A 43 -14.24 -4.28 6.86
N ARG A 44 -14.12 -5.38 7.63
CA ARG A 44 -12.88 -6.14 7.81
C ARG A 44 -12.45 -6.85 6.53
N ILE A 45 -13.40 -7.50 5.85
CA ILE A 45 -13.17 -8.18 4.57
C ILE A 45 -12.69 -7.18 3.52
N LEU A 46 -13.37 -6.04 3.36
CA LEU A 46 -12.97 -5.00 2.41
C LEU A 46 -11.55 -4.48 2.69
N ALA A 47 -11.21 -4.27 3.97
CA ALA A 47 -9.85 -3.84 4.34
C ALA A 47 -8.79 -4.88 3.97
N CYS A 48 -9.08 -6.17 4.16
CA CYS A 48 -8.16 -7.27 3.82
C CYS A 48 -8.02 -7.44 2.30
N LEU A 49 -9.12 -7.39 1.55
CA LEU A 49 -9.10 -7.47 0.08
C LEU A 49 -8.33 -6.30 -0.54
N ASN A 50 -8.50 -5.08 -0.02
CA ASN A 50 -7.70 -3.92 -0.45
C ASN A 50 -6.19 -4.09 -0.19
N ALA A 51 -5.80 -5.01 0.68
CA ALA A 51 -4.41 -5.36 0.97
C ALA A 51 -3.98 -6.68 0.31
N ASP A 52 -4.75 -7.16 -0.68
CA ASP A 52 -4.50 -8.35 -1.48
C ASP A 52 -4.40 -9.66 -0.65
N ALA A 53 -5.12 -9.71 0.47
CA ALA A 53 -5.19 -10.90 1.30
C ALA A 53 -6.16 -11.95 0.74
N LEU A 54 -5.89 -13.22 1.03
CA LEU A 54 -6.77 -14.33 0.74
C LEU A 54 -7.75 -14.50 1.90
N VAL A 55 -9.01 -14.12 1.72
CA VAL A 55 -9.98 -14.04 2.81
C VAL A 55 -10.93 -15.23 2.80
N THR A 56 -11.05 -15.90 3.95
CA THR A 56 -12.04 -16.94 4.20
C THR A 56 -13.00 -16.47 5.28
N VAL A 57 -14.30 -16.53 5.01
CA VAL A 57 -15.38 -16.15 5.92
C VAL A 57 -16.06 -17.40 6.47
N VAL A 58 -16.16 -17.51 7.79
CA VAL A 58 -16.86 -18.61 8.48
C VAL A 58 -18.07 -18.03 9.22
N CYS A 59 -19.27 -18.34 8.71
CA CYS A 59 -20.54 -18.08 9.39
C CYS A 59 -21.68 -18.81 8.67
N PRO A 60 -22.82 -19.06 9.34
CA PRO A 60 -24.03 -19.50 8.65
C PRO A 60 -24.44 -18.54 7.53
N ALA A 61 -24.92 -19.05 6.40
CA ALA A 61 -25.31 -18.26 5.22
C ALA A 61 -26.44 -17.28 5.52
N ALA A 62 -27.28 -17.59 6.51
CA ALA A 62 -28.31 -16.70 7.04
C ALA A 62 -27.74 -15.46 7.75
N GLY A 63 -26.49 -15.53 8.22
CA GLY A 63 -25.77 -14.43 8.89
C GLY A 63 -24.94 -13.55 7.95
N LEU A 64 -24.93 -13.82 6.65
CA LEU A 64 -24.28 -12.97 5.65
C LEU A 64 -25.12 -11.74 5.37
N ASN A 65 -24.54 -10.56 5.60
CA ASN A 65 -25.11 -9.30 5.13
C ASN A 65 -25.01 -9.21 3.59
N PRO A 66 -25.68 -8.22 2.96
CA PRO A 66 -25.68 -8.08 1.51
C PRO A 66 -24.27 -7.92 0.90
N GLU A 67 -23.38 -7.18 1.58
CA GLU A 67 -22.04 -6.89 1.07
C GLU A 67 -21.13 -8.12 1.10
N VAL A 68 -21.15 -8.90 2.18
CA VAL A 68 -20.37 -10.16 2.28
C VAL A 68 -20.93 -11.17 1.29
N ARG A 69 -22.27 -11.31 1.20
CA ARG A 69 -22.91 -12.22 0.23
C ARG A 69 -22.48 -11.90 -1.20
N HIS A 70 -22.52 -10.62 -1.59
CA HIS A 70 -22.07 -10.18 -2.91
C HIS A 70 -20.62 -10.60 -3.21
N ARG A 71 -19.71 -10.49 -2.23
CA ARG A 71 -18.31 -10.91 -2.42
C ARG A 71 -18.13 -12.42 -2.54
N VAL A 72 -18.93 -13.19 -1.81
CA VAL A 72 -18.97 -14.65 -1.94
C VAL A 72 -19.44 -15.05 -3.35
N GLU A 73 -20.51 -14.42 -3.85
CA GLU A 73 -21.05 -14.65 -5.19
C GLU A 73 -20.05 -14.29 -6.31
N LEU A 74 -19.26 -13.23 -6.11
CA LEU A 74 -18.18 -12.86 -7.02
C LEU A 74 -16.92 -13.74 -6.89
N GLY A 75 -16.88 -14.68 -5.94
CA GLY A 75 -15.69 -15.49 -5.67
C GLY A 75 -14.50 -14.71 -5.10
N GLN A 76 -14.73 -13.51 -4.56
CA GLN A 76 -13.67 -12.69 -3.95
C GLN A 76 -13.22 -13.22 -2.58
N VAL A 77 -14.07 -14.00 -1.91
CA VAL A 77 -13.79 -14.63 -0.62
C VAL A 77 -14.28 -16.07 -0.62
N ALA A 78 -13.59 -16.95 0.10
CA ALA A 78 -14.13 -18.28 0.40
C ALA A 78 -15.18 -18.17 1.51
N HIS A 79 -16.25 -18.97 1.43
CA HIS A 79 -17.27 -19.02 2.47
C HIS A 79 -17.45 -20.45 3.00
N VAL A 80 -17.46 -20.57 4.31
CA VAL A 80 -17.74 -21.81 5.04
C VAL A 80 -19.05 -21.63 5.79
N ASP A 81 -20.10 -22.26 5.27
CA ASP A 81 -21.47 -22.17 5.79
C ASP A 81 -21.68 -23.01 7.05
N ARG A 82 -21.07 -22.57 8.15
CA ARG A 82 -21.29 -23.10 9.50
C ARG A 82 -20.77 -22.15 10.56
N LEU A 83 -20.94 -22.52 11.82
CA LEU A 83 -20.25 -21.88 12.93
C LEU A 83 -18.75 -22.21 12.89
N PHE A 84 -17.96 -21.32 13.50
CA PHE A 84 -16.53 -21.48 13.67
C PHE A 84 -16.19 -22.70 14.53
N LEU A 85 -15.14 -23.40 14.11
CA LEU A 85 -14.53 -24.52 14.84
C LEU A 85 -13.07 -24.17 15.11
N GLU A 86 -12.50 -24.65 16.22
CA GLU A 86 -11.09 -24.40 16.54
C GLU A 86 -10.13 -24.92 15.45
N SER A 87 -10.52 -25.98 14.73
CA SER A 87 -9.77 -26.53 13.58
C SER A 87 -9.64 -25.55 12.40
N ASP A 88 -10.47 -24.51 12.32
CA ASP A 88 -10.36 -23.47 11.29
C ASP A 88 -9.08 -22.63 11.44
N LEU A 89 -8.45 -22.69 12.62
CA LEU A 89 -7.15 -22.06 12.87
C LEU A 89 -5.98 -22.92 12.41
N ASP A 90 -6.21 -24.17 12.04
CA ASP A 90 -5.19 -25.10 11.56
C ASP A 90 -5.17 -25.13 10.03
N ALA A 91 -6.33 -25.09 9.40
CA ALA A 91 -6.47 -25.03 7.94
C ALA A 91 -7.75 -24.29 7.55
N VAL A 92 -7.64 -23.39 6.57
CA VAL A 92 -8.80 -22.70 5.97
C VAL A 92 -8.95 -23.11 4.50
N PRO A 93 -10.19 -23.30 3.99
CA PRO A 93 -10.39 -23.44 2.55
C PRO A 93 -9.77 -22.27 1.80
N GLU A 94 -8.97 -22.58 0.78
CA GLU A 94 -8.38 -21.55 -0.08
C GLU A 94 -9.49 -20.87 -0.90
N PRO A 95 -9.56 -19.53 -0.91
CA PRO A 95 -10.30 -18.83 -1.96
C PRO A 95 -9.69 -19.18 -3.30
N VAL A 96 -10.51 -19.40 -4.33
CA VAL A 96 -10.00 -19.50 -5.70
C VAL A 96 -9.71 -18.07 -6.16
N PRO A 97 -8.43 -17.66 -6.31
CA PRO A 97 -8.13 -16.29 -6.71
C PRO A 97 -8.64 -16.02 -8.13
N ALA A 98 -9.16 -14.81 -8.38
CA ALA A 98 -9.56 -14.36 -9.71
C ALA A 98 -8.40 -14.37 -10.73
N HIS A 99 -7.16 -14.27 -10.23
CA HIS A 99 -5.93 -14.46 -10.99
C HIS A 99 -5.06 -15.49 -10.26
N PRO A 100 -5.01 -16.75 -10.71
CA PRO A 100 -4.18 -17.77 -10.09
C PRO A 100 -2.70 -17.45 -10.31
N GLU A 101 -2.02 -17.01 -9.25
CA GLU A 101 -0.55 -17.14 -9.16
C GLU A 101 -0.20 -18.64 -9.07
N PRO A 102 0.99 -19.07 -9.54
CA PRO A 102 1.41 -20.46 -9.44
C PRO A 102 1.31 -20.93 -7.99
N LYS A 103 0.52 -21.98 -7.75
CA LYS A 103 0.36 -22.56 -6.40
C LYS A 103 1.72 -23.08 -5.91
N PRO A 104 2.08 -22.87 -4.63
CA PRO A 104 3.13 -23.66 -4.00
C PRO A 104 2.76 -25.15 -4.04
N ASP A 105 3.75 -26.02 -3.78
CA ASP A 105 3.64 -27.48 -3.92
C ASP A 105 2.27 -28.05 -3.47
N PRO A 106 1.60 -28.86 -4.30
CA PRO A 106 0.25 -29.39 -4.01
C PRO A 106 0.18 -30.32 -2.79
N GLU A 107 1.32 -30.71 -2.21
CA GLU A 107 1.39 -31.57 -1.01
C GLU A 107 1.21 -30.80 0.32
N SER A 108 1.30 -29.46 0.36
CA SER A 108 1.33 -28.73 1.63
C SER A 108 -0.02 -28.52 2.36
N GLY A 109 -1.14 -28.96 1.77
CA GLY A 109 -2.48 -28.74 2.35
C GLY A 109 -2.86 -27.25 2.49
N PRO A 110 -4.08 -26.93 2.95
CA PRO A 110 -4.47 -25.55 3.16
C PRO A 110 -3.69 -24.97 4.35
N PRO A 111 -3.03 -23.81 4.21
CA PRO A 111 -2.22 -23.25 5.28
C PRO A 111 -3.10 -22.71 6.42
N ALA A 112 -2.53 -22.68 7.62
CA ALA A 112 -3.12 -21.97 8.76
C ALA A 112 -3.26 -20.46 8.44
N PRO A 113 -4.32 -19.79 8.93
CA PRO A 113 -4.49 -18.37 8.72
C PRO A 113 -3.39 -17.58 9.43
N SER A 114 -2.89 -16.53 8.77
CA SER A 114 -1.91 -15.61 9.33
C SER A 114 -2.54 -14.52 10.21
N LEU A 115 -3.87 -14.40 10.19
CA LEU A 115 -4.64 -13.39 10.90
C LEU A 115 -6.06 -13.88 11.17
N LEU A 116 -6.57 -13.62 12.38
CA LEU A 116 -7.95 -13.89 12.77
C LEU A 116 -8.70 -12.59 13.06
N LEU A 117 -9.87 -12.41 12.44
CA LEU A 117 -10.77 -11.28 12.68
C LEU A 117 -12.12 -11.81 13.15
N LEU A 118 -12.48 -11.52 14.41
CA LEU A 118 -13.70 -11.98 15.05
C LEU A 118 -14.76 -10.86 15.04
N ALA A 119 -15.87 -11.11 14.38
CA ALA A 119 -17.00 -10.20 14.19
C ALA A 119 -18.34 -10.90 14.47
N ILE A 120 -18.43 -11.57 15.62
CA ILE A 120 -19.62 -12.30 16.09
C ILE A 120 -20.15 -11.73 17.42
N ALA A 121 -21.44 -11.93 17.67
CA ALA A 121 -22.12 -11.35 18.84
C ALA A 121 -21.90 -12.12 20.15
N SER A 122 -21.36 -13.36 20.12
CA SER A 122 -21.19 -14.18 21.32
C SER A 122 -19.83 -13.91 22.00
N PRO A 123 -19.79 -13.26 23.17
CA PRO A 123 -18.52 -12.94 23.83
C PRO A 123 -17.76 -14.20 24.23
N ALA A 124 -18.47 -15.21 24.75
CA ALA A 124 -17.85 -16.48 25.15
C ALA A 124 -17.18 -17.20 23.98
N ALA A 125 -17.82 -17.22 22.80
CA ALA A 125 -17.24 -17.81 21.60
C ALA A 125 -16.05 -17.00 21.08
N SER A 126 -16.14 -15.66 21.09
CA SER A 126 -15.04 -14.77 20.71
C SER A 126 -13.81 -14.98 21.59
N THR A 127 -13.98 -15.00 22.92
CA THR A 127 -12.89 -15.24 23.87
C THR A 127 -12.26 -16.62 23.69
N ALA A 128 -13.07 -17.66 23.47
CA ALA A 128 -12.56 -19.01 23.21
C ALA A 128 -11.71 -19.06 21.92
N ALA A 129 -12.20 -18.47 20.84
CA ALA A 129 -11.50 -18.39 19.57
C ALA A 129 -10.20 -17.56 19.67
N TYR A 130 -10.23 -16.43 20.38
CA TYR A 130 -9.04 -15.61 20.65
C TYR A 130 -7.97 -16.40 21.39
N ARG A 131 -8.33 -17.08 22.49
CA ARG A 131 -7.38 -17.92 23.24
C ARG A 131 -6.80 -19.05 22.38
N ALA A 132 -7.60 -19.63 21.49
CA ALA A 132 -7.15 -20.65 20.55
C ALA A 132 -6.15 -20.10 19.52
N ALA A 133 -6.37 -18.88 19.03
CA ALA A 133 -5.45 -18.17 18.14
C ALA A 133 -4.13 -17.82 18.84
N GLN A 134 -4.19 -17.35 20.10
CA GLN A 134 -3.01 -17.05 20.92
C GLN A 134 -2.11 -18.29 21.10
N ARG A 135 -2.70 -19.46 21.38
CA ARG A 135 -1.93 -20.73 21.48
C ARG A 135 -1.20 -21.08 20.18
N ARG A 136 -1.73 -20.68 19.04
CA ARG A 136 -1.17 -20.89 17.69
C ARG A 136 -0.30 -19.72 17.20
N ARG A 137 -0.13 -18.66 18.02
CA ARG A 137 0.57 -17.42 17.65
C ARG A 137 -0.02 -16.74 16.42
N ILE A 138 -1.33 -16.84 16.24
CA ILE A 138 -2.08 -16.16 15.19
C ILE A 138 -2.57 -14.83 15.77
N PRO A 139 -2.13 -13.68 15.24
CA PRO A 139 -2.64 -12.39 15.69
C PRO A 139 -4.15 -12.29 15.46
N ALA A 140 -4.86 -11.79 16.47
CA ALA A 140 -6.31 -11.74 16.48
C ALA A 140 -6.84 -10.35 16.85
N ASN A 141 -7.93 -9.94 16.20
CA ASN A 141 -8.72 -8.76 16.56
C ASN A 141 -10.18 -9.16 16.78
N ILE A 142 -10.69 -8.87 17.97
CA ILE A 142 -12.11 -9.01 18.30
C ILE A 142 -12.75 -7.63 18.23
N ALA A 143 -13.84 -7.51 17.47
CA ALA A 143 -14.61 -6.27 17.45
C ALA A 143 -15.12 -5.90 18.85
N ASP A 144 -14.93 -4.64 19.23
CA ASP A 144 -15.45 -4.04 20.47
C ASP A 144 -14.98 -4.68 21.78
N VAL A 145 -13.94 -5.53 21.77
CA VAL A 145 -13.33 -6.12 22.97
C VAL A 145 -11.82 -5.78 23.03
N PRO A 146 -11.44 -4.54 23.43
CA PRO A 146 -10.04 -4.10 23.41
C PRO A 146 -9.05 -4.97 24.21
N PRO A 147 -9.39 -5.52 25.40
CA PRO A 147 -8.47 -6.39 26.13
C PRO A 147 -8.12 -7.70 25.41
N GLU A 148 -8.91 -8.09 24.41
CA GLU A 148 -8.76 -9.33 23.64
C GLU A 148 -8.44 -9.00 22.17
N CYS A 149 -7.44 -8.15 21.97
CA CYS A 149 -6.95 -7.74 20.65
C CYS A 149 -5.42 -7.58 20.68
N ASP A 150 -4.75 -8.13 19.68
CA ASP A 150 -3.29 -7.92 19.52
C ASP A 150 -2.98 -6.61 18.78
N PHE A 151 -3.98 -6.07 18.07
CA PHE A 151 -3.88 -4.82 17.31
C PHE A 151 -5.26 -4.17 17.16
N TYR A 152 -5.26 -2.89 16.82
CA TYR A 152 -6.46 -2.12 16.53
C TYR A 152 -6.49 -1.65 15.08
N PHE A 153 -7.68 -1.62 14.51
CA PHE A 153 -7.92 -0.85 13.30
C PHE A 153 -8.01 0.63 13.65
N GLY A 154 -7.34 1.47 12.87
CA GLY A 154 -7.48 2.93 12.95
C GLY A 154 -8.37 3.49 11.84
N ALA A 155 -8.51 4.81 11.82
CA ALA A 155 -9.17 5.49 10.72
C ALA A 155 -8.17 5.60 9.54
N VAL A 156 -8.43 4.85 8.47
CA VAL A 156 -7.57 4.82 7.28
C VAL A 156 -8.15 5.66 6.14
N HIS A 157 -7.31 6.47 5.52
CA HIS A 157 -7.55 7.08 4.22
C HIS A 157 -6.57 6.48 3.21
N ARG A 158 -7.04 6.24 1.98
CA ARG A 158 -6.22 5.72 0.87
C ARG A 158 -6.49 6.56 -0.38
N ALA A 159 -5.40 6.96 -1.04
CA ALA A 159 -5.41 7.62 -2.34
C ALA A 159 -4.33 6.93 -3.21
N GLY A 160 -4.74 5.95 -4.01
CA GLY A 160 -3.81 5.09 -4.76
C GLY A 160 -2.82 4.37 -3.82
N PRO A 161 -1.49 4.53 -4.00
CA PRO A 161 -0.48 3.94 -3.14
C PRO A 161 -0.27 4.68 -1.81
N VAL A 162 -0.83 5.88 -1.65
CA VAL A 162 -0.70 6.68 -0.42
C VAL A 162 -1.75 6.22 0.58
N GLN A 163 -1.29 5.89 1.79
CA GLN A 163 -2.14 5.49 2.90
C GLN A 163 -1.82 6.34 4.14
N VAL A 164 -2.86 6.78 4.84
CA VAL A 164 -2.76 7.49 6.12
C VAL A 164 -3.58 6.75 7.16
N LEU A 165 -2.94 6.37 8.27
CA LEU A 165 -3.57 5.75 9.43
C LEU A 165 -3.59 6.75 10.59
N VAL A 166 -4.79 7.02 11.11
CA VAL A 166 -4.96 7.79 12.36
C VAL A 166 -5.39 6.83 13.47
N SER A 167 -4.59 6.77 14.53
CA SER A 167 -4.89 6.02 15.76
C SER A 167 -5.06 6.97 16.94
N THR A 168 -6.03 6.67 17.81
CA THR A 168 -6.23 7.33 19.10
C THR A 168 -6.07 6.35 20.27
N ASN A 169 -5.45 5.19 20.03
CA ASN A 169 -5.30 4.09 20.99
C ASN A 169 -6.65 3.73 21.65
N GLY A 170 -7.70 3.65 20.83
CA GLY A 170 -9.05 3.30 21.28
C GLY A 170 -9.82 4.42 22.01
N ARG A 171 -9.24 5.60 22.23
CA ARG A 171 -9.86 6.66 23.07
C ARG A 171 -10.90 7.53 22.37
N GLY A 172 -10.90 7.58 21.04
CA GLY A 172 -11.83 8.46 20.31
C GLY A 172 -12.00 8.10 18.84
N PRO A 173 -12.80 7.07 18.51
CA PRO A 173 -13.02 6.65 17.12
C PRO A 173 -13.61 7.76 16.23
N ARG A 174 -14.59 8.53 16.74
CA ARG A 174 -15.17 9.67 16.01
C ARG A 174 -14.15 10.76 15.72
N LEU A 175 -13.31 11.10 16.70
CA LEU A 175 -12.27 12.11 16.53
C LEU A 175 -11.17 11.62 15.57
N ALA A 176 -10.77 10.35 15.65
CA ALA A 176 -9.85 9.74 14.68
C ALA A 176 -10.38 9.86 13.25
N ALA A 177 -11.67 9.60 13.04
CA ALA A 177 -12.32 9.76 11.74
C ALA A 177 -12.36 11.22 11.26
N ALA A 178 -12.59 12.18 12.16
CA ALA A 178 -12.55 13.60 11.85
C ALA A 178 -11.14 14.08 11.48
N LEU A 179 -10.12 13.71 12.26
CA LEU A 179 -8.71 13.99 11.98
C LEU A 179 -8.29 13.40 10.63
N LYS A 180 -8.65 12.14 10.36
CA LYS A 180 -8.42 11.52 9.05
C LYS A 180 -9.02 12.34 7.91
N ARG A 181 -10.28 12.78 8.02
CA ARG A 181 -10.92 13.61 6.99
C ARG A 181 -10.20 14.94 6.80
N HIS A 182 -9.78 15.57 7.90
CA HIS A 182 -9.01 16.81 7.86
C HIS A 182 -7.68 16.60 7.13
N ILE A 183 -6.91 15.57 7.48
CA ILE A 183 -5.65 15.23 6.79
C ILE A 183 -5.90 14.94 5.31
N ALA A 184 -6.88 14.10 4.99
CA ALA A 184 -7.21 13.74 3.62
C ALA A 184 -7.57 14.94 2.75
N ALA A 185 -8.29 15.93 3.29
CA ALA A 185 -8.65 17.15 2.58
C ALA A 185 -7.44 18.05 2.24
N HIS A 186 -6.31 17.87 2.93
CA HIS A 186 -5.08 18.64 2.71
C HIS A 186 -3.99 17.86 1.98
N LEU A 187 -4.23 16.59 1.60
CA LEU A 187 -3.30 15.85 0.76
C LEU A 187 -3.29 16.45 -0.66
N PRO A 188 -2.11 16.65 -1.29
CA PRO A 188 -2.04 17.07 -2.68
C PRO A 188 -2.81 16.09 -3.58
N ARG A 189 -3.60 16.61 -4.53
CA ARG A 189 -4.38 15.77 -5.45
C ARG A 189 -3.48 14.84 -6.26
N ALA A 190 -2.30 15.33 -6.64
CA ALA A 190 -1.30 14.58 -7.38
C ALA A 190 -0.48 13.59 -6.52
N ALA A 191 -0.69 13.49 -5.20
CA ALA A 191 0.16 12.66 -4.33
C ALA A 191 0.15 11.17 -4.73
N GLY A 192 -1.01 10.61 -5.06
CA GLY A 192 -1.13 9.23 -5.54
C GLY A 192 -0.35 9.01 -6.86
N PRO A 193 -0.72 9.71 -7.94
CA PRO A 193 0.00 9.63 -9.23
C PRO A 193 1.51 9.90 -9.12
N ALA A 194 1.91 10.87 -8.29
CA ALA A 194 3.34 11.18 -8.07
C ALA A 194 4.10 10.00 -7.49
N VAL A 195 3.54 9.34 -6.46
CA VAL A 195 4.17 8.15 -5.85
C VAL A 195 4.22 6.98 -6.85
N GLU A 196 3.18 6.79 -7.65
CA GLU A 196 3.18 5.77 -8.72
C GLU A 196 4.29 6.03 -9.74
N ASN A 197 4.39 7.27 -10.26
CA ASN A 197 5.40 7.64 -11.24
C ASN A 197 6.83 7.56 -10.68
N VAL A 198 7.05 7.94 -9.42
CA VAL A 198 8.34 7.74 -8.73
C VAL A 198 8.67 6.25 -8.61
N GLY A 199 7.68 5.40 -8.33
CA GLY A 199 7.83 3.95 -8.31
C GLY A 199 8.26 3.38 -9.67
N LEU A 200 7.59 3.81 -10.75
CA LEU A 200 7.92 3.43 -12.12
C LEU A 200 9.32 3.91 -12.53
N LEU A 201 9.67 5.15 -12.21
CA LEU A 201 11.02 5.70 -12.46
C LEU A 201 12.08 4.91 -11.71
N ARG A 202 11.85 4.55 -10.45
CA ARG A 202 12.78 3.72 -9.65
C ARG A 202 12.94 2.32 -10.25
N ALA A 203 11.88 1.72 -10.78
CA ALA A 203 11.96 0.44 -11.48
C ALA A 203 12.77 0.56 -12.78
N ALA A 204 12.48 1.56 -13.61
CA ALA A 204 13.22 1.82 -14.84
C ALA A 204 14.72 2.12 -14.58
N LEU A 205 15.02 2.89 -13.54
CA LEU A 205 16.39 3.17 -13.12
C LEU A 205 17.16 1.91 -12.72
N ARG A 206 16.51 0.98 -11.99
CA ARG A 206 17.11 -0.31 -11.62
C ARG A 206 17.37 -1.20 -12.84
N ALA A 207 16.50 -1.15 -13.84
CA ALA A 207 16.70 -1.89 -15.09
C ALA A 207 17.86 -1.31 -15.92
N ARG A 208 17.99 0.03 -15.97
CA ARG A 208 19.09 0.72 -16.69
C ARG A 208 20.44 0.56 -16.00
N ALA A 209 20.47 0.68 -14.68
CA ALA A 209 21.67 0.54 -13.86
C ALA A 209 21.52 -0.67 -12.93
N PRO A 210 21.63 -1.90 -13.48
CA PRO A 210 21.56 -3.11 -12.69
C PRO A 210 22.78 -3.22 -11.76
N GLY A 211 22.60 -3.86 -10.61
CA GLY A 211 23.65 -4.03 -9.62
C GLY A 211 23.11 -3.91 -8.20
N ASP A 212 23.47 -4.89 -7.37
CA ASP A 212 23.17 -5.01 -5.95
C ASP A 212 24.31 -4.49 -5.05
N GLY A 213 25.43 -4.09 -5.66
CA GLY A 213 26.53 -3.42 -4.98
C GLY A 213 26.09 -2.19 -4.20
N VAL A 214 26.65 -2.03 -3.00
CA VAL A 214 26.30 -0.96 -2.04
C VAL A 214 26.44 0.43 -2.67
N ASP A 215 27.47 0.65 -3.48
CA ASP A 215 27.74 1.96 -4.07
C ASP A 215 26.75 2.33 -5.18
N GLU A 216 26.37 1.39 -6.04
CA GLU A 216 25.36 1.62 -7.08
C GLU A 216 23.97 1.84 -6.45
N GLY A 217 23.64 1.08 -5.41
CA GLY A 217 22.45 1.29 -4.60
C GLY A 217 22.39 2.70 -4.01
N ARG A 218 23.50 3.18 -3.44
CA ARG A 218 23.60 4.55 -2.90
C ARG A 218 23.52 5.62 -4.00
N ARG A 219 24.13 5.38 -5.17
CA ARG A 219 24.05 6.31 -6.32
C ARG A 219 22.61 6.49 -6.78
N ARG A 220 21.88 5.38 -7.00
CA ARG A 220 20.45 5.40 -7.38
C ARG A 220 19.62 6.13 -6.34
N MET A 221 19.84 5.84 -5.06
CA MET A 221 19.12 6.48 -3.96
C MET A 221 19.35 8.00 -3.94
N ARG A 222 20.61 8.46 -4.01
CA ARG A 222 20.92 9.89 -4.01
C ARG A 222 20.28 10.63 -5.18
N TRP A 223 20.31 10.04 -6.37
CA TRP A 223 19.70 10.68 -7.54
C TRP A 223 18.17 10.71 -7.45
N MET A 224 17.54 9.61 -7.02
CA MET A 224 16.09 9.60 -6.79
C MET A 224 15.66 10.62 -5.75
N SER A 225 16.44 10.82 -4.67
CA SER A 225 16.19 11.90 -3.71
C SER A 225 16.22 13.28 -4.40
N ARG A 226 17.24 13.55 -5.24
CA ARG A 226 17.31 14.81 -5.99
C ARG A 226 16.11 15.03 -6.93
N VAL A 227 15.60 13.97 -7.55
CA VAL A 227 14.40 14.05 -8.39
C VAL A 227 13.19 14.46 -7.55
N CYS A 228 12.98 13.80 -6.41
CA CYS A 228 11.86 14.11 -5.50
C CYS A 228 11.99 15.48 -4.80
N ASP A 229 13.21 15.95 -4.56
CA ASP A 229 13.47 17.27 -3.97
C ASP A 229 13.28 18.40 -5.00
N ARG A 230 13.48 18.10 -6.30
CA ARG A 230 13.42 19.09 -7.38
C ARG A 230 12.03 19.23 -8.00
N TYR A 231 11.30 18.13 -8.16
CA TYR A 231 9.98 18.15 -8.78
C TYR A 231 8.87 18.14 -7.74
N GLY A 232 7.89 19.04 -7.92
CA GLY A 232 6.71 19.11 -7.07
C GLY A 232 5.73 17.95 -7.33
N TRP A 233 4.72 17.83 -6.45
CA TRP A 233 3.68 16.81 -6.55
C TRP A 233 2.98 16.79 -7.91
N GLU A 234 2.60 17.97 -8.43
CA GLU A 234 1.90 18.08 -9.71
C GLU A 234 2.76 17.63 -10.88
N GLU A 235 4.03 18.04 -10.91
CA GLU A 235 5.01 17.66 -11.95
C GLU A 235 5.25 16.15 -11.93
N LEU A 236 5.54 15.58 -10.76
CA LEU A 236 5.69 14.14 -10.58
C LEU A 236 4.39 13.39 -10.91
N GLY A 237 3.23 13.97 -10.63
CA GLY A 237 1.92 13.38 -10.88
C GLY A 237 1.58 13.26 -12.37
N VAL A 238 2.01 14.22 -13.19
CA VAL A 238 1.77 14.22 -14.64
C VAL A 238 2.93 13.63 -15.46
N MET A 239 4.00 13.16 -14.80
CA MET A 239 5.14 12.53 -15.44
C MET A 239 4.74 11.23 -16.15
N ASP A 240 4.99 11.14 -17.46
CA ASP A 240 4.69 9.92 -18.22
C ASP A 240 5.98 9.15 -18.58
N GLU A 241 5.81 8.14 -19.44
CA GLU A 241 6.89 7.27 -19.89
C GLU A 241 7.98 8.02 -20.68
N VAL A 242 7.59 8.98 -21.53
CA VAL A 242 8.52 9.78 -22.33
C VAL A 242 9.39 10.64 -21.42
N ASP A 243 8.79 11.30 -20.42
CA ASP A 243 9.56 12.09 -19.45
C ASP A 243 10.56 11.22 -18.67
N ARG A 244 10.13 10.05 -18.19
CA ARG A 244 11.00 9.14 -17.43
C ARG A 244 12.17 8.67 -18.28
N ARG A 245 11.91 8.27 -19.53
CA ARG A 245 12.95 7.85 -20.48
C ARG A 245 13.95 8.99 -20.71
N ASN A 246 13.46 10.18 -21.08
CA ASN A 246 14.31 11.34 -21.36
C ASN A 246 15.15 11.73 -20.12
N LEU A 247 14.55 11.68 -18.93
CA LEU A 247 15.25 11.98 -17.67
C LEU A 247 16.40 10.99 -17.41
N LEU A 248 16.14 9.70 -17.62
CA LEU A 248 17.14 8.64 -17.43
C LEU A 248 18.25 8.67 -18.49
N GLU A 249 17.91 8.98 -19.75
CA GLU A 249 18.89 9.03 -20.83
C GLU A 249 19.77 10.28 -20.76
N GLY A 250 19.19 11.43 -20.41
CA GLY A 250 19.89 12.70 -20.44
C GLY A 250 20.68 13.02 -19.16
N TRP A 251 20.23 12.59 -17.98
CA TRP A 251 20.73 13.16 -16.71
C TRP A 251 21.15 12.17 -15.63
N TRP A 252 20.80 10.89 -15.77
CA TRP A 252 21.24 9.88 -14.80
C TRP A 252 22.77 9.79 -14.71
N GLU A 253 23.47 9.74 -15.85
CA GLU A 253 24.92 9.52 -15.84
C GLU A 253 25.68 10.65 -15.15
N GLY A 254 25.29 11.89 -15.41
CA GLY A 254 25.83 13.08 -14.76
C GLY A 254 25.41 13.25 -13.29
N GLY A 255 24.40 12.51 -12.82
CA GLY A 255 23.88 12.64 -11.45
C GLY A 255 23.13 13.96 -11.21
N GLU A 256 22.74 14.65 -12.28
CA GLU A 256 21.98 15.90 -12.27
C GLU A 256 20.49 15.64 -12.46
N VAL A 257 19.66 16.66 -12.21
CA VAL A 257 18.23 16.62 -12.50
C VAL A 257 17.86 17.97 -13.12
N PRO A 258 17.31 18.01 -14.36
CA PRO A 258 16.97 19.25 -15.04
C PRO A 258 15.76 19.92 -14.40
N ARG A 259 15.49 21.19 -14.76
CA ARG A 259 14.21 21.81 -14.43
C ARG A 259 13.10 21.07 -15.18
N TRP A 260 11.89 21.09 -14.64
CA TRP A 260 10.75 20.43 -15.27
C TRP A 260 10.50 20.92 -16.71
N ALA A 261 10.59 22.23 -16.94
CA ALA A 261 10.45 22.83 -18.27
C ALA A 261 11.51 22.33 -19.27
N GLU A 262 12.75 22.11 -18.83
CA GLU A 262 13.84 21.60 -19.66
C GLU A 262 13.58 20.15 -20.06
N LEU A 263 13.13 19.31 -19.11
CA LEU A 263 12.74 17.94 -19.39
C LEU A 263 11.57 17.87 -20.39
N ARG A 264 10.57 18.73 -20.20
CA ARG A 264 9.39 18.79 -21.07
C ARG A 264 9.70 19.29 -22.48
N ALA A 265 10.66 20.19 -22.63
CA ALA A 265 11.09 20.68 -23.94
C ALA A 265 11.64 19.55 -24.85
N LEU A 266 12.24 18.50 -24.27
CA LEU A 266 12.73 17.36 -25.04
C LEU A 266 11.65 16.53 -25.74
N ARG A 267 10.38 16.62 -25.31
CA ARG A 267 9.28 15.96 -26.02
C ARG A 267 9.13 16.45 -27.46
N GLY A 268 9.39 17.73 -27.69
CA GLY A 268 9.29 18.34 -29.03
C GLY A 268 10.45 18.01 -29.97
N ALA A 269 11.50 17.31 -29.49
CA ALA A 269 12.63 16.91 -30.31
C ALA A 269 12.43 15.53 -30.98
N GLU A 270 11.48 14.71 -30.50
CA GLU A 270 11.09 13.45 -31.16
C GLU A 270 10.08 13.68 -32.30
N ASP A 271 9.31 14.77 -32.27
CA ASP A 271 8.60 15.32 -33.44
C ASP A 271 9.55 16.16 -34.31
N GLY A 272 10.75 15.61 -34.56
CA GLY A 272 11.62 16.08 -35.62
C GLY A 272 10.85 16.00 -36.92
N GLY A 273 10.27 17.15 -37.31
CA GLY A 273 9.36 17.25 -38.42
C GLY A 273 9.88 16.50 -39.64
N ARG A 274 8.98 15.74 -40.27
CA ARG A 274 8.96 15.75 -41.73
C ARG A 274 8.88 17.22 -42.11
N GLN A 275 10.02 17.82 -42.38
CA GLN A 275 10.10 19.03 -43.16
C GLN A 275 9.57 18.60 -44.54
N VAL A 276 8.25 18.73 -44.71
CA VAL A 276 7.65 18.66 -46.02
C VAL A 276 8.25 19.85 -46.76
N TRP A 277 9.23 19.56 -47.61
CA TRP A 277 9.61 20.48 -48.66
C TRP A 277 8.37 20.65 -49.54
N GLU A 278 7.56 21.67 -49.27
CA GLU A 278 6.59 22.15 -50.23
C GLU A 278 7.38 22.74 -51.40
N PHE A 279 7.51 21.92 -52.44
CA PHE A 279 8.00 22.35 -53.74
C PHE A 279 6.99 23.34 -54.31
N ASP A 280 7.32 24.63 -54.29
CA ASP A 280 6.46 25.74 -54.73
C ASP A 280 6.36 25.91 -56.25
N GLY A 281 6.87 24.93 -57.02
CA GLY A 281 6.80 24.94 -58.47
C GLY A 281 7.73 25.93 -59.16
N SER A 282 8.67 26.56 -58.43
CA SER A 282 9.68 27.41 -59.06
C SER A 282 10.87 26.58 -59.58
N PHE A 283 10.95 26.43 -60.90
CA PHE A 283 12.14 25.90 -61.58
C PHE A 283 13.25 26.96 -61.58
N GLY A 284 13.96 27.09 -60.46
CA GLY A 284 15.19 27.85 -60.38
C GLY A 284 16.34 27.07 -61.02
N PHE A 285 16.65 27.37 -62.28
CA PHE A 285 17.85 26.88 -62.95
C PHE A 285 19.10 27.29 -62.15
N SER A 286 19.91 26.30 -61.77
CA SER A 286 21.30 26.54 -61.42
C SER A 286 22.04 27.01 -62.67
N VAL A 287 22.70 28.17 -62.58
CA VAL A 287 23.94 28.45 -63.30
C VAL A 287 24.88 29.09 -62.28
N GLY A 288 26.05 28.45 -62.13
CA GLY A 288 27.06 28.80 -61.16
C GLY A 288 27.93 29.99 -61.55
N CYS A 289 28.96 30.15 -60.70
CA CYS A 289 29.94 31.23 -60.57
C CYS A 289 29.52 32.32 -59.57
#